data_AF-A0A954UVK5-F1
#
_entry.id   AF-A0A954UVK5-F1
#
_cell.length_a   1.000
_cell.length_b   1.000
_cell.length_c   1.000
_cell.angle_alpha   90.00
_cell.angle_beta   90.00
_cell.angle_gamma   90.00
#
_symmetry.space_group_name_H-M   'P 1'
#
loop_
_entity.id
_entity.type
_entity.pdbx_description
1 polymer ?
#
loop_
_entity_poly.entity_id
_entity_poly.type
_entity_poly.pdbx_seq_one_letter_code
_entity_poly.pdbx_strand_id
1 'polypeptide(L)'
;CSDDLFEIDGTSGDEPDEIGCWDHPEVVKVHSPSEGGLHVVACYAPKGSVGCWAIGLMQLDEDVEIPSWPMEWKIGGRGYSVELTLTVPDDAVVSKVDQDG
;
A
#
# COMPACT_ATOMS: atom_id res chain seq x y z
N CYS A 1 -0.82 -3.39 -15.71
CA CYS A 1 -0.34 -4.44 -14.80
C CYS A 1 0.79 -5.29 -15.40
N SER A 2 2.01 -4.73 -15.44
CA SER A 2 3.25 -5.51 -15.47
C SER A 2 3.42 -6.29 -14.16
N ASP A 3 4.29 -7.29 -14.10
CA ASP A 3 4.55 -8.10 -12.90
C ASP A 3 5.48 -7.46 -11.87
N ASP A 4 6.15 -6.39 -12.27
CA ASP A 4 7.16 -5.65 -11.50
C ASP A 4 6.60 -4.37 -10.83
N LEU A 5 5.28 -4.19 -10.81
CA LEU A 5 4.64 -2.94 -10.40
C LEU A 5 3.73 -3.14 -9.17
N PHE A 6 3.81 -2.19 -8.25
CA PHE A 6 2.79 -1.95 -7.23
C PHE A 6 1.77 -0.95 -7.81
N GLU A 7 0.50 -1.34 -7.85
CA GLU A 7 -0.59 -0.60 -8.48
C GLU A 7 -1.60 -0.18 -7.41
N ILE A 8 -2.09 1.07 -7.50
CA ILE A 8 -3.04 1.65 -6.57
C ILE A 8 -4.22 2.18 -7.39
N ASP A 9 -5.39 1.61 -7.17
CA ASP A 9 -6.62 1.96 -7.88
C ASP A 9 -7.68 2.52 -6.94
N GLY A 10 -8.59 3.35 -7.49
CA GLY A 10 -9.82 3.76 -6.80
C GLY A 10 -9.67 4.91 -5.81
N THR A 11 -8.59 5.69 -5.91
CA THR A 11 -8.31 6.82 -5.01
C THR A 11 -8.55 8.17 -5.68
N SER A 12 -8.96 9.18 -4.91
CA SER A 12 -8.90 10.59 -5.31
C SER A 12 -7.55 11.20 -4.91
N GLY A 13 -6.70 11.56 -5.88
CA GLY A 13 -5.39 12.18 -5.60
C GLY A 13 -4.46 12.28 -6.81
N ASP A 14 -3.27 12.88 -6.61
CA ASP A 14 -2.17 13.03 -7.60
C ASP A 14 -1.16 11.86 -7.51
N GLU A 15 -1.65 10.62 -7.39
CA GLU A 15 -0.79 9.44 -7.23
C GLU A 15 -0.35 8.86 -8.60
N PRO A 16 0.82 8.21 -8.66
CA PRO A 16 1.20 7.40 -9.82
C PRO A 16 0.47 6.06 -9.77
N ASP A 17 -0.34 5.78 -10.80
CA ASP A 17 -1.11 4.54 -10.97
C ASP A 17 -0.25 3.26 -10.85
N GLU A 18 1.04 3.33 -11.22
CA GLU A 18 1.97 2.20 -11.18
C GLU A 18 3.34 2.63 -10.61
N ILE A 19 3.83 1.94 -9.56
CA ILE A 19 5.13 2.18 -8.91
C ILE A 19 6.05 0.97 -9.14
N GLY A 20 7.20 1.19 -9.77
CA GLY A 20 8.22 0.16 -9.97
C GLY A 20 9.11 -0.05 -8.74
N CYS A 21 8.70 -0.96 -7.85
CA CYS A 21 9.38 -1.24 -6.58
C CYS A 21 9.67 -2.74 -6.36
N TRP A 22 10.00 -3.47 -7.41
CA TRP A 22 10.32 -4.90 -7.30
C TRP A 22 11.66 -5.18 -6.58
N ASP A 23 12.54 -4.18 -6.45
CA ASP A 23 13.87 -4.30 -5.84
C ASP A 23 14.04 -3.54 -4.50
N HIS A 24 13.01 -2.83 -4.05
CA HIS A 24 12.98 -2.14 -2.76
C HIS A 24 11.55 -2.07 -2.21
N PRO A 25 11.34 -2.05 -0.88
CA PRO A 25 10.01 -1.81 -0.34
C PRO A 25 9.52 -0.40 -0.69
N GLU A 26 8.26 -0.30 -1.09
CA GLU A 26 7.56 0.97 -1.29
C GLU A 26 6.59 1.20 -0.13
N VAL A 27 6.48 2.45 0.31
CA VAL A 27 5.55 2.86 1.36
C VAL A 27 4.69 4.00 0.85
N VAL A 28 3.37 3.81 0.92
CA VAL A 28 2.38 4.88 0.69
C VAL A 28 1.62 5.14 1.96
N LYS A 29 1.22 6.40 2.15
CA LYS A 29 0.41 6.85 3.27
C LYS A 29 -1.03 6.98 2.82
N VAL A 30 -1.95 6.41 3.59
CA VAL A 30 -3.40 6.60 3.45
C VAL A 30 -3.89 7.35 4.67
N HIS A 31 -4.42 8.56 4.47
CA HIS A 31 -4.76 9.46 5.56
C HIS A 31 -6.10 10.16 5.34
N SER A 32 -6.96 10.07 6.33
CA SER A 32 -8.18 10.87 6.49
C SER A 32 -7.95 11.91 7.60
N PRO A 33 -8.25 13.21 7.34
CA PRO A 33 -8.22 14.24 8.38
C PRO A 33 -9.16 13.98 9.56
N SER A 34 -10.25 13.22 9.35
CA SER A 34 -11.27 12.96 10.37
C SER A 34 -11.02 11.68 11.18
N GLU A 35 -10.39 10.66 10.59
CA GLU A 35 -10.23 9.34 11.23
C GLU A 35 -8.77 8.87 11.40
N GLY A 36 -7.79 9.69 11.01
CA GLY A 36 -6.37 9.31 11.10
C GLY A 36 -5.91 8.55 9.86
N GLY A 37 -5.05 7.55 10.01
CA GLY A 37 -4.56 6.83 8.83
C GLY A 37 -3.55 5.74 9.13
N LEU A 38 -2.93 5.25 8.08
CA LEU A 38 -1.93 4.19 8.12
C LEU A 38 -0.96 4.30 6.94
N HIS A 39 0.14 3.57 7.03
CA HIS A 39 1.02 3.31 5.90
C HIS A 39 0.70 1.93 5.31
N VAL A 40 0.65 1.85 3.98
CA VAL A 40 0.64 0.58 3.23
C VAL A 40 2.05 0.35 2.70
N VAL A 41 2.57 -0.83 2.95
CA VAL A 41 3.91 -1.24 2.53
C VAL A 41 3.79 -2.34 1.48
N ALA A 42 4.40 -2.15 0.31
CA ALA A 42 4.52 -3.17 -0.71
C ALA A 42 5.99 -3.62 -0.80
N CYS A 43 6.21 -4.92 -0.89
CA CYS A 43 7.55 -5.48 -1.02
C CYS A 43 7.51 -6.75 -1.86
N TYR A 44 8.37 -6.82 -2.88
CA TYR A 44 8.60 -8.07 -3.58
C TYR A 44 9.66 -8.91 -2.86
N ALA A 45 9.44 -10.21 -2.76
CA ALA A 45 10.38 -11.10 -2.10
C ALA A 45 11.78 -10.98 -2.74
N PRO A 46 12.87 -11.06 -1.93
CA PRO A 46 14.23 -10.89 -2.46
C PRO A 46 14.50 -11.78 -3.66
N LYS A 47 15.24 -11.24 -4.64
CA LYS A 47 15.58 -11.96 -5.87
C LYS A 47 16.19 -13.32 -5.57
N GLY A 48 15.63 -14.37 -6.17
CA GLY A 48 16.06 -15.76 -5.95
C GLY A 48 15.40 -16.47 -4.76
N SER A 49 14.39 -15.86 -4.12
CA SER A 49 13.57 -16.48 -3.08
C SER A 49 12.21 -16.99 -3.62
N VAL A 50 11.13 -16.82 -2.86
CA VAL A 50 9.77 -17.33 -3.15
C VAL A 50 9.09 -16.65 -4.34
N GLY A 51 9.56 -15.49 -4.79
CA GLY A 51 9.07 -14.81 -6.01
C GLY A 51 7.63 -14.26 -5.90
N CYS A 52 7.21 -13.86 -4.70
CA CYS A 52 5.87 -13.35 -4.44
C CYS A 52 5.90 -11.92 -3.89
N TRP A 53 4.83 -11.16 -4.15
CA TRP A 53 4.58 -9.88 -3.49
C TRP A 53 4.00 -10.06 -2.09
N ALA A 54 4.36 -9.15 -1.20
CA ALA A 54 3.75 -8.96 0.10
C ALA A 54 3.21 -7.53 0.20
N ILE A 55 2.06 -7.38 0.86
CA ILE A 55 1.48 -6.10 1.27
C ILE A 55 1.31 -6.15 2.79
N GLY A 56 1.73 -5.08 3.46
CA GLY A 56 1.64 -4.91 4.90
C GLY A 56 1.07 -3.55 5.29
N LEU A 57 0.76 -3.41 6.57
CA LEU A 57 0.26 -2.17 7.18
C LEU A 57 1.20 -1.73 8.29
N MET A 58 1.34 -0.42 8.46
CA MET A 58 2.12 0.20 9.54
C MET A 58 1.36 1.42 10.08
N GLN A 59 1.55 1.71 11.37
CA GLN A 59 1.00 2.90 12.02
C GLN A 59 1.56 4.18 11.38
N LEU A 60 0.86 5.30 11.52
CA LEU A 60 1.37 6.60 11.03
C LEU A 60 2.58 7.10 11.84
N ASP A 61 2.60 6.79 13.13
CA ASP A 61 3.65 7.20 14.07
C ASP A 61 3.64 6.25 15.28
N GLU A 62 4.64 6.38 16.15
CA GLU A 62 4.66 5.72 17.45
C GLU A 62 3.37 6.01 18.23
N ASP A 63 2.82 4.98 18.86
CA ASP A 63 1.59 5.03 19.67
C ASP A 63 0.29 5.46 18.93
N VAL A 64 0.32 5.64 17.61
CA VAL A 64 -0.88 5.95 16.80
C VAL A 64 -1.56 4.66 16.34
N GLU A 65 -2.77 4.37 16.83
CA GLU A 65 -3.50 3.17 16.43
C GLU A 65 -3.82 3.14 14.92
N ILE A 66 -3.83 1.94 14.34
CA ILE A 66 -4.32 1.73 12.98
C ILE A 66 -5.85 1.89 12.99
N PRO A 67 -6.43 2.73 12.10
CA PRO A 67 -7.88 2.90 12.02
C PRO A 67 -8.60 1.57 11.77
N SER A 68 -9.80 1.42 12.35
CA SER A 68 -10.64 0.22 12.19
C SER A 68 -11.40 0.20 10.85
N TRP A 69 -10.77 0.70 9.79
CA TRP A 69 -11.32 0.68 8.44
C TRP A 69 -11.53 -0.76 7.97
N PRO A 70 -12.62 -1.09 7.26
CA PRO A 70 -12.79 -2.42 6.67
C PRO A 70 -11.65 -2.76 5.71
N MET A 71 -11.04 -3.93 5.89
CA MET A 71 -9.91 -4.40 5.09
C MET A 71 -10.19 -5.81 4.58
N GLU A 72 -9.98 -6.00 3.29
CA GLU A 72 -10.14 -7.30 2.63
C GLU A 72 -8.85 -7.68 1.92
N TRP A 73 -8.54 -8.98 1.96
CA TRP A 73 -7.35 -9.56 1.36
C TRP A 73 -7.74 -10.68 0.40
N LYS A 74 -7.14 -10.68 -0.78
CA LYS A 74 -7.23 -11.82 -1.71
C LYS A 74 -5.94 -11.99 -2.49
N ILE A 75 -5.85 -13.10 -3.21
CA ILE A 75 -4.77 -13.32 -4.17
C ILE A 75 -5.07 -12.50 -5.42
N GLY A 76 -4.11 -11.70 -5.87
CA GLY A 76 -4.23 -10.90 -7.08
C GLY A 76 -4.34 -11.79 -8.33
N GLY A 77 -4.80 -11.21 -9.44
CA GLY A 77 -5.19 -11.97 -10.65
C GLY A 77 -4.10 -12.85 -11.27
N ARG A 78 -2.83 -12.65 -10.89
CA ARG A 78 -1.68 -13.41 -11.40
C ARG A 78 -1.22 -14.56 -10.49
N GLY A 79 -1.79 -14.71 -9.29
CA GLY A 79 -1.53 -15.86 -8.41
C GLY A 79 -0.26 -15.79 -7.55
N TYR A 80 0.60 -14.79 -7.74
CA TYR A 80 1.82 -14.55 -6.95
C TYR A 80 1.86 -13.13 -6.34
N SER A 81 0.72 -12.45 -6.35
CA SER A 81 0.52 -11.17 -5.67
C SER A 81 -0.63 -11.24 -4.69
N VAL A 82 -0.61 -10.33 -3.71
CA VAL A 82 -1.72 -10.09 -2.81
C VAL A 82 -2.39 -8.79 -3.20
N GLU A 83 -3.70 -8.71 -3.05
CA GLU A 83 -4.49 -7.49 -3.23
C GLU A 83 -5.10 -7.13 -1.88
N LEU A 84 -4.87 -5.88 -1.46
CA LEU A 84 -5.47 -5.27 -0.29
C LEU A 84 -6.53 -4.29 -0.76
N THR A 85 -7.76 -4.45 -0.27
CA THR A 85 -8.83 -3.47 -0.45
C THR A 85 -9.11 -2.79 0.89
N LEU A 86 -8.96 -1.47 0.94
CA LEU A 86 -9.31 -0.64 2.09
C LEU A 86 -10.61 0.11 1.79
N THR A 87 -11.61 0.01 2.66
CA THR A 87 -12.77 0.90 2.63
C THR A 87 -12.49 2.07 3.55
N VAL A 88 -12.18 3.23 2.96
CA VAL A 88 -11.74 4.43 3.69
C VAL A 88 -12.83 5.50 3.70
N PRO A 89 -12.75 6.49 4.61
CA PRO A 89 -13.60 7.68 4.57
C PRO A 89 -13.47 8.45 3.25
N ASP A 90 -14.53 9.17 2.86
CA ASP A 90 -14.56 9.96 1.61
C ASP A 90 -13.52 11.10 1.56
N ASP A 91 -13.01 11.53 2.72
CA ASP A 91 -11.98 12.56 2.85
C ASP A 91 -10.55 11.98 2.90
N ALA A 92 -10.40 10.67 2.71
CA ALA A 92 -9.11 10.01 2.71
C ALA A 92 -8.32 10.33 1.44
N VAL A 93 -7.02 10.56 1.63
CA VAL A 93 -6.05 10.85 0.57
C VAL A 93 -4.94 9.81 0.64
N VAL A 94 -4.48 9.38 -0.53
CA VAL A 94 -3.26 8.58 -0.66
C VAL A 94 -2.14 9.50 -1.10
N SER A 95 -0.99 9.38 -0.43
CA SER A 95 0.22 10.15 -0.72
C SER A 95 1.46 9.28 -0.61
N LYS A 96 2.44 9.46 -1.50
CA LYS A 96 3.79 8.92 -1.26
C LYS A 96 4.39 9.41 0.06
N VAL A 97 5.14 8.55 0.73
CA VAL A 97 5.98 8.98 1.86
C VAL A 97 7.29 9.50 1.27
N ASP A 98 7.54 10.80 1.41
CA ASP A 98 8.82 11.38 1.02
C ASP A 98 9.94 10.70 1.82
N GLN A 99 10.84 10.02 1.12
CA GLN A 99 12.09 9.53 1.70
C GLN A 99 13.05 10.72 1.83
N ASP A 100 12.76 11.64 2.74
CA ASP A 100 13.76 12.60 3.19
C ASP A 100 14.75 11.84 4.09
N GLY A 101 15.95 11.62 3.56
CA GLY A 101 17.05 10.90 4.22
C GLY A 101 17.72 11.65 5.35
#